data_AF-A0A7G2K296-F1
#
_entry.id   AF-A0A7G2K296-F1
#
_cell.length_a   1.000
_cell.length_b   1.000
_cell.length_c   1.000
_cell.angle_alpha   90.00
_cell.angle_beta   90.00
_cell.angle_gamma   90.00
#
_symmetry.space_group_name_H-M   'P 1'
#
loop_
_entity.id
_entity.type
_entity.pdbx_description
1 polymer ?
#
loop_
_entity_poly.entity_id
_entity_poly.type
_entity_poly.pdbx_seq_one_letter_code
_entity_poly.pdbx_strand_id
1 'polypeptide(L)'
;MFLRVADSNRGPLTREQIKNLEYDKNIRLFEDEIVPDFNEEDLDQELLELYKKKVNFTSDNILDLLYKRNLLTKKEGCYQFKKSAILLFSTMPERYIPSASVRYVRYEGTVAKVGTEHNVIKDQR
;
A
#
# COMPACT_ATOMS: atom_id res chain seq x y z
N MET A 1 -12.83 22.90 3.71
CA MET A 1 -12.40 22.72 2.31
C MET A 1 -13.64 22.36 1.48
N PHE A 2 -13.75 22.89 0.26
CA PHE A 2 -14.85 22.59 -0.67
C PHE A 2 -14.26 22.02 -1.96
N LEU A 3 -14.95 21.06 -2.58
CA LEU A 3 -14.58 20.47 -3.88
C LEU A 3 -15.35 21.17 -4.99
N ARG A 4 -14.67 21.77 -5.97
CA ARG A 4 -15.34 22.27 -7.17
C ARG A 4 -15.65 21.11 -8.11
N VAL A 5 -16.91 20.96 -8.48
CA VAL A 5 -17.41 19.97 -9.45
C VAL A 5 -18.18 20.73 -10.52
N ALA A 6 -17.58 20.83 -11.71
CA ALA A 6 -18.05 21.68 -12.80
C ALA A 6 -18.29 23.14 -12.32
N ASP A 7 -19.53 23.61 -12.34
CA ASP A 7 -19.93 24.96 -11.90
C ASP A 7 -20.39 25.05 -10.46
N SER A 8 -20.38 23.94 -9.72
CA SER A 8 -20.87 23.89 -8.32
C SER A 8 -19.76 23.56 -7.33
N ASN A 9 -19.90 24.05 -6.10
CA ASN A 9 -19.01 23.71 -4.99
C ASN A 9 -19.72 22.72 -4.06
N ARG A 10 -19.09 21.57 -3.82
CA ARG A 10 -19.57 20.53 -2.91
C ARG A 10 -18.83 20.64 -1.57
N GLY A 11 -19.56 20.75 -0.46
CA GLY A 11 -18.97 20.78 0.87
C GLY A 11 -19.85 21.47 1.92
N PRO A 12 -19.32 21.70 3.14
CA PRO A 12 -17.93 21.47 3.56
C PRO A 12 -17.55 19.98 3.64
N LEU A 13 -16.33 19.64 3.22
CA LEU A 13 -15.83 18.27 3.27
C LEU A 13 -15.36 17.88 4.67
N THR A 14 -15.59 16.62 5.02
CA THR A 14 -15.00 15.98 6.20
C THR A 14 -13.50 15.69 6.01
N ARG A 15 -12.79 15.44 7.10
CA ARG A 15 -11.34 15.15 7.06
C ARG A 15 -11.02 13.88 6.27
N GLU A 16 -11.89 12.88 6.34
CA GLU A 16 -11.77 11.64 5.56
C GLU A 16 -11.99 11.89 4.06
N GLN A 17 -12.98 12.69 3.69
CA GLN A 17 -13.22 13.06 2.29
C GLN A 17 -12.07 13.87 1.69
N ILE A 18 -11.46 14.76 2.48
CA ILE A 18 -10.26 15.49 2.08
C ILE A 18 -9.11 14.51 1.85
N LYS A 19 -8.89 13.57 2.75
CA LYS A 19 -7.84 12.55 2.65
C LYS A 19 -8.01 11.66 1.40
N ASN A 20 -9.25 11.25 1.09
CA ASN A 20 -9.54 10.48 -0.12
C ASN A 20 -9.27 11.29 -1.39
N LEU A 21 -9.60 12.59 -1.40
CA LEU A 21 -9.27 13.49 -2.51
C LEU A 21 -7.76 13.69 -2.69
N GLU A 22 -6.99 13.71 -1.60
CA GLU A 22 -5.52 13.76 -1.67
C GLU A 22 -4.95 12.50 -2.33
N TYR A 23 -5.51 11.32 -2.03
CA TYR A 23 -5.14 10.06 -2.69
C TYR A 23 -5.55 10.06 -4.17
N ASP A 24 -6.81 10.39 -4.49
CA ASP A 24 -7.33 10.38 -5.87
C ASP A 24 -6.56 11.33 -6.80
N LYS A 25 -6.07 12.45 -6.25
CA LYS A 25 -5.26 13.43 -6.99
C LYS A 25 -3.77 13.11 -7.00
N ASN A 26 -3.37 11.96 -6.46
CA ASN A 26 -1.97 11.56 -6.32
C ASN A 26 -1.12 12.58 -5.52
N ILE A 27 -1.77 13.39 -4.68
CA ILE A 27 -1.13 14.36 -3.78
C ILE A 27 -0.52 13.62 -2.58
N ARG A 28 -1.09 12.47 -2.23
CA ARG A 28 -0.62 11.57 -1.19
C ARG A 28 -0.65 10.14 -1.73
N LEU A 29 0.39 9.37 -1.45
CA LEU A 29 0.45 7.95 -1.77
C LEU A 29 0.18 7.15 -0.49
N PHE A 30 -0.81 6.27 -0.51
CA PHE A 30 -1.19 5.48 0.67
C PHE A 30 -0.02 4.61 1.14
N GLU A 31 0.66 3.99 0.18
CA GLU A 31 1.82 3.12 0.37
C GLU A 31 3.05 3.83 0.96
N ASP A 32 3.15 5.15 0.84
CA ASP A 32 4.24 5.96 1.38
C ASP A 32 3.98 6.47 2.80
N GLU A 33 2.79 6.25 3.34
CA GLU A 33 2.48 6.67 4.70
C GLU A 33 3.27 5.88 5.73
N ILE A 34 3.81 6.58 6.73
CA ILE A 34 4.49 5.97 7.87
C ILE A 34 3.47 5.33 8.81
N VAL A 35 3.79 4.13 9.28
CA VAL A 35 3.09 3.45 10.38
C VAL A 35 4.01 3.48 11.60
N PRO A 36 3.77 4.41 12.54
CA PRO A 36 4.69 4.64 13.67
C PRO A 36 4.75 3.47 14.65
N ASP A 37 3.66 2.70 14.77
CA ASP A 37 3.52 1.63 15.76
C ASP A 37 3.88 0.25 15.19
N PHE A 38 4.54 0.19 14.02
CA PHE A 38 4.93 -1.07 13.40
C PHE A 38 6.07 -1.73 14.17
N ASN A 39 5.88 -2.99 14.60
CA ASN A 39 6.94 -3.79 15.18
C ASN A 39 7.79 -4.43 14.08
N GLU A 40 9.10 -4.16 14.09
CA GLU A 40 10.05 -4.75 13.14
C GLU A 40 10.07 -6.29 13.21
N GLU A 41 9.77 -6.87 14.38
CA GLU A 41 9.70 -8.33 14.55
C GLU A 41 8.55 -8.97 13.76
N ASP A 42 7.53 -8.19 13.36
CA ASP A 42 6.43 -8.67 12.51
C ASP A 42 6.84 -8.74 11.02
N LEU A 43 8.11 -8.48 10.67
CA LEU A 43 8.65 -8.70 9.34
C LEU A 43 8.95 -10.19 9.09
N ASP A 44 8.53 -10.67 7.93
CA ASP A 44 8.82 -12.01 7.43
C ASP A 44 10.28 -12.08 6.93
N GLN A 45 11.14 -12.60 7.80
CA GLN A 45 12.57 -12.72 7.55
C GLN A 45 12.87 -13.71 6.40
N GLU A 46 12.08 -14.78 6.26
CA GLU A 46 12.29 -15.76 5.19
C GLU A 46 11.97 -15.14 3.82
N LEU A 47 10.87 -14.38 3.75
CA LEU A 47 10.48 -13.64 2.55
C LEU A 47 11.50 -12.53 2.20
N LEU A 48 12.00 -11.82 3.20
CA LEU A 48 13.02 -10.78 3.01
C LEU A 48 14.34 -11.36 2.50
N GLU A 49 14.76 -12.50 3.02
CA GLU A 49 15.95 -13.21 2.52
C GLU A 49 15.76 -13.72 1.08
N LEU A 50 14.57 -14.24 0.75
CA LEU A 50 14.24 -14.61 -0.63
C LEU A 50 14.27 -13.38 -1.56
N TYR A 51 13.72 -12.26 -1.11
CA TYR A 51 13.69 -11.02 -1.87
C TYR A 51 15.11 -10.44 -2.07
N LYS A 52 15.93 -10.42 -1.01
CA LYS A 52 17.33 -10.02 -1.03
C LYS A 52 18.12 -10.79 -2.09
N LYS A 53 17.94 -12.12 -2.15
CA LYS A 53 18.53 -12.98 -3.19
C LYS A 53 18.02 -12.62 -4.58
N LYS A 54 16.71 -12.44 -4.76
CA LYS A 54 16.11 -12.07 -6.07
C LYS A 54 16.61 -10.73 -6.61
N VAL A 55 16.88 -9.77 -5.74
CA VAL A 55 17.37 -8.44 -6.14
C VAL A 55 18.90 -8.33 -6.12
N ASN A 56 19.62 -9.45 -5.94
CA ASN A 56 21.07 -9.53 -5.88
C ASN A 56 21.69 -8.51 -4.91
N PHE A 57 21.07 -8.34 -3.74
CA PHE A 57 21.53 -7.38 -2.76
C PHE A 57 22.65 -7.96 -1.88
N THR A 58 23.76 -7.23 -1.81
CA THR A 58 25.03 -7.74 -1.25
C THR A 58 25.26 -7.40 0.21
N SER A 59 24.55 -6.42 0.78
CA SER A 59 24.69 -6.09 2.20
C SER A 59 23.90 -7.08 3.06
N ASP A 60 24.46 -7.45 4.20
CA ASP A 60 23.79 -8.34 5.15
C ASP A 60 22.60 -7.68 5.86
N ASN A 61 22.61 -6.35 5.93
CA ASN A 61 21.57 -5.61 6.62
C ASN A 61 20.31 -5.45 5.75
N ILE A 62 19.23 -6.11 6.17
CA ILE A 62 17.90 -6.03 5.52
C ILE A 62 17.32 -4.62 5.61
N LEU A 63 17.56 -3.88 6.70
CA LEU A 63 17.06 -2.51 6.84
C LEU A 63 17.65 -1.57 5.79
N ASP A 64 18.89 -1.81 5.35
CA ASP A 64 19.50 -1.05 4.26
C ASP A 64 18.82 -1.36 2.92
N LEU A 65 18.42 -2.63 2.70
CA LEU A 65 17.63 -3.02 1.53
C LEU A 65 16.29 -2.29 1.53
N LEU A 66 15.58 -2.30 2.66
CA LEU A 66 14.29 -1.63 2.80
C LEU A 66 14.42 -0.11 2.62
N TYR A 67 15.46 0.51 3.18
CA TYR A 67 15.75 1.93 3.00
C TYR A 67 16.01 2.26 1.52
N LYS A 68 16.87 1.49 0.84
CA LYS A 68 17.17 1.69 -0.59
C LYS A 68 15.96 1.47 -1.50
N ARG A 69 15.01 0.65 -1.07
CA ARG A 69 13.74 0.42 -1.78
C ARG A 69 12.66 1.43 -1.39
N ASN A 70 13.00 2.45 -0.61
CA ASN A 70 12.09 3.49 -0.17
C ASN A 70 10.89 2.94 0.63
N LEU A 71 11.09 1.83 1.36
CA LEU A 71 10.07 1.14 2.16
C LEU A 71 10.10 1.57 3.64
N LEU A 72 11.20 2.15 4.07
CA LEU A 72 11.32 2.78 5.37
C LEU A 72 12.12 4.09 5.23
N THR A 73 12.01 4.95 6.23
CA THR A 73 12.80 6.19 6.34
C THR A 73 13.58 6.18 7.65
N LYS A 74 14.62 7.00 7.73
CA LYS A 74 15.40 7.17 8.95
C LYS A 74 15.15 8.57 9.48
N LYS A 75 14.57 8.68 10.68
CA LYS A 75 14.29 9.95 11.34
C LYS A 75 14.78 9.89 12.78
N GLU A 76 15.60 10.87 13.18
CA GLU A 76 16.11 10.98 14.56
C GLU A 76 16.87 9.73 15.06
N GLY A 77 17.49 8.99 14.14
CA GLY A 77 18.20 7.74 14.46
C GLY A 77 17.33 6.49 14.48
N CYS A 78 16.01 6.62 14.43
CA CYS A 78 15.05 5.52 14.38
C CYS A 78 14.60 5.22 12.95
N TYR A 79 14.30 3.95 12.68
CA TYR A 79 13.66 3.53 11.44
C TYR A 79 12.13 3.68 11.54
N GLN A 80 11.53 4.23 10.50
CA GLN A 80 10.09 4.42 10.37
C GLN A 80 9.61 3.69 9.12
N PHE A 81 8.77 2.68 9.31
CA PHE A 81 8.30 1.84 8.22
C PHE A 81 7.09 2.46 7.53
N LYS A 82 7.08 2.36 6.21
CA LYS A 82 5.93 2.77 5.41
C LYS A 82 4.93 1.62 5.28
N LYS A 83 3.69 1.95 4.94
CA LYS A 83 2.65 0.95 4.63
C LYS A 83 3.08 -0.02 3.54
N SER A 84 3.86 0.42 2.55
CA SER A 84 4.47 -0.45 1.53
C SER A 84 5.33 -1.57 2.14
N ALA A 85 6.18 -1.28 3.13
CA ALA A 85 6.97 -2.32 3.80
C ALA A 85 6.08 -3.39 4.44
N ILE A 86 5.02 -2.94 5.09
CA ILE A 86 4.09 -3.80 5.82
C ILE A 86 3.30 -4.68 4.86
N LEU A 87 2.74 -4.09 3.80
CA LEU A 87 1.95 -4.81 2.80
C LEU A 87 2.78 -5.86 2.05
N LEU A 88 4.08 -5.64 1.89
CA LEU A 88 4.97 -6.54 1.16
C LEU A 88 5.63 -7.60 2.04
N PHE A 89 5.98 -7.25 3.28
CA PHE A 89 6.90 -8.04 4.10
C PHE A 89 6.41 -8.29 5.53
N SER A 90 5.24 -7.83 5.94
CA SER A 90 4.71 -8.21 7.25
C SER A 90 4.07 -9.61 7.20
N THR A 91 4.26 -10.39 8.26
CA THR A 91 3.53 -11.64 8.48
C THR A 91 2.05 -11.42 8.79
N MET A 92 1.69 -10.24 9.33
CA MET A 92 0.33 -9.87 9.73
C MET A 92 -0.02 -8.43 9.33
N PRO A 93 -0.08 -8.12 8.02
CA PRO A 93 -0.30 -6.74 7.56
C PRO A 93 -1.66 -6.17 8.02
N GLU A 94 -2.68 -7.02 8.16
CA GLU A 94 -4.03 -6.67 8.60
C GLU A 94 -4.07 -6.03 9.99
N ARG A 95 -3.11 -6.38 10.87
CA ARG A 95 -2.97 -5.80 12.22
C ARG A 95 -2.72 -4.30 12.17
N TYR A 96 -1.97 -3.85 11.18
CA TYR A 96 -1.56 -2.46 11.00
C TYR A 96 -2.42 -1.72 9.98
N ILE A 97 -2.91 -2.46 8.99
CA ILE A 97 -3.69 -1.95 7.88
C ILE A 97 -4.90 -2.88 7.73
N PRO A 98 -6.03 -2.58 8.39
CA PRO A 98 -7.22 -3.45 8.36
C PRO A 98 -7.77 -3.74 6.96
N SER A 99 -7.42 -2.92 5.97
CA SER A 99 -7.78 -3.11 4.56
C SER A 99 -6.76 -3.91 3.75
N ALA A 100 -5.68 -4.42 4.37
CA ALA A 100 -4.68 -5.25 3.71
C ALA A 100 -5.34 -6.57 3.28
N SER A 101 -5.55 -6.74 1.98
CA SER A 101 -6.10 -7.97 1.41
C SER A 101 -5.70 -8.06 -0.06
N VAL A 102 -5.62 -9.28 -0.58
CA VAL A 102 -5.36 -9.52 -2.00
C VAL A 102 -6.64 -10.03 -2.64
N ARG A 103 -7.23 -9.25 -3.55
CA ARG A 103 -8.41 -9.68 -4.30
C ARG A 103 -8.00 -10.27 -5.63
N TYR A 104 -8.27 -11.55 -5.83
CA TYR A 104 -8.10 -12.22 -7.12
C TYR A 104 -9.40 -12.18 -7.91
N VAL A 105 -9.38 -11.45 -9.03
CA VAL A 105 -10.50 -11.37 -9.97
C VAL A 105 -10.09 -11.98 -11.30
N ARG A 106 -10.80 -13.03 -11.74
CA ARG A 106 -10.60 -13.68 -13.04
C ARG A 106 -11.73 -13.29 -13.99
N TYR A 107 -11.35 -12.82 -15.16
CA TYR A 107 -12.25 -12.48 -16.25
C TYR A 107 -12.22 -13.55 -17.33
N GLU A 108 -13.33 -13.73 -18.03
CA GLU A 108 -13.40 -14.51 -19.25
C GLU A 108 -13.00 -13.65 -20.47
N GLY A 109 -11.99 -14.08 -21.21
CA GLY A 109 -11.41 -13.30 -22.31
C GLY A 109 -10.28 -12.37 -21.85
N THR A 110 -9.91 -11.40 -22.69
CA THR A 110 -8.74 -10.53 -22.48
C THR A 110 -9.07 -9.12 -22.00
N VAL A 111 -10.35 -8.77 -21.91
CA VAL A 111 -10.82 -7.42 -21.57
C VAL A 111 -11.85 -7.50 -20.46
N ALA A 112 -11.75 -6.63 -19.46
CA ALA A 112 -12.78 -6.47 -18.43
C ALA A 112 -14.02 -5.79 -19.03
N LYS A 113 -15.16 -6.47 -18.99
CA LYS A 113 -16.45 -5.97 -19.45
C LYS A 113 -17.35 -5.62 -18.27
N VAL A 114 -18.36 -4.78 -18.51
CA VAL A 114 -19.25 -4.22 -17.48
C VAL A 114 -20.71 -4.31 -17.89
N GLY A 115 -21.63 -4.06 -16.95
CA GLY A 115 -23.06 -4.05 -17.21
C GLY A 115 -23.58 -5.43 -17.60
N THR A 116 -24.40 -5.49 -18.65
CA THR A 116 -24.95 -6.75 -19.18
C THR A 116 -23.89 -7.66 -19.78
N GLU A 117 -22.71 -7.14 -20.11
CA GLU A 117 -21.59 -7.93 -20.66
C GLU A 117 -20.57 -8.34 -19.59
N HIS A 118 -20.86 -8.13 -18.31
CA HIS A 118 -19.94 -8.44 -17.20
C HIS A 118 -19.45 -9.90 -17.25
N ASN A 119 -18.13 -10.06 -17.25
CA ASN A 119 -17.44 -11.32 -17.55
C ASN A 119 -16.51 -11.80 -16.42
N VAL A 120 -16.77 -11.44 -15.17
CA VAL A 120 -16.03 -12.00 -14.03
C VAL A 120 -16.52 -13.43 -13.77
N ILE A 121 -15.59 -14.38 -13.83
CA ILE A 121 -15.85 -15.80 -13.58
C ILE A 121 -15.36 -16.27 -12.22
N LYS A 122 -14.48 -15.50 -11.58
CA LYS A 122 -14.00 -15.80 -10.22
C LYS A 122 -13.63 -14.50 -9.51
N ASP A 123 -14.06 -14.37 -8.26
CA ASP A 123 -13.76 -13.24 -7.40
C ASP A 123 -13.52 -13.78 -5.99
N GLN A 124 -12.28 -13.68 -5.52
CA GLN A 124 -11.86 -14.18 -4.21
C GLN A 124 -11.05 -13.11 -3.49
N ARG A 125 -11.31 -12.97 -2.20
CA ARG A 125 -10.48 -12.20 -1.27
C ARG A 125 -9.66 -13.15 -0.42
#